data_AF-A0AAD4QCS0-F1
#
_entry.id   AF-A0AAD4QCS0-F1
#
_cell.length_a   1.000
_cell.length_b   1.000
_cell.length_c   1.000
_cell.angle_alpha   90.00
_cell.angle_beta   90.00
_cell.angle_gamma   90.00
#
_symmetry.space_group_name_H-M   'P 1'
#
loop_
_entity.id
_entity.type
_entity.pdbx_description
1 polymer ?
#
loop_
_entity_poly.entity_id
_entity_poly.type
_entity_poly.pdbx_seq_one_letter_code
_entity_poly.pdbx_strand_id
1 'polypeptide(L)'
;MQKSTELMFGRGLVWATGEIHRRQRGIMNPAFSAPQMRTFLPMFQDSASKLAQMLKEEVIDAEPSGQLVVDMIGWLSRTTLDIIGELGFGFQFGSLDGLENPLRKQNESLFIGTPPRYRLILKTLWYYLPELLLDLIYLPTPRYRQLRRYSAFMRNFSQGIVERSIIEGDGKDVMSVLLRANASEDPRRTLSDIEMVDQIATLLFAGHDTTAKSLTWYLYEIARNPECQERVRAEIAAIRANKWVEKLSATDLESMAYTLATIKETLRLHPIVNVMHKEATRDDVIPLSSPIVTKSGEQVSSIPVRKGTLVDLAVGVYNRLPEIWGADANEFKPERFLDIDKSNHSNIGVFGNL
;
A
#
# COMPACT_ATOMS: atom_id res chain seq x y z
N MET A 1 -12.88 -15.66 0.05
CA MET A 1 -11.95 -14.50 0.04
C MET A 1 -12.24 -13.55 -1.13
N GLN A 2 -12.35 -14.07 -2.36
CA GLN A 2 -12.55 -13.26 -3.56
C GLN A 2 -13.77 -12.31 -3.51
N LYS A 3 -14.93 -12.78 -3.04
CA LYS A 3 -16.16 -11.96 -2.95
C LYS A 3 -16.11 -10.85 -1.89
N SER A 4 -15.33 -11.00 -0.80
CA SER A 4 -15.07 -9.88 0.13
C SER A 4 -14.12 -8.84 -0.47
N THR A 5 -13.14 -9.30 -1.25
CA THR A 5 -12.23 -8.42 -2.00
C THR A 5 -13.00 -7.63 -3.06
N GLU A 6 -13.94 -8.27 -3.77
CA GLU A 6 -14.82 -7.62 -4.74
C GLU A 6 -15.69 -6.52 -4.11
N LEU A 7 -16.22 -6.76 -2.91
CA LEU A 7 -16.99 -5.74 -2.19
C LEU A 7 -16.12 -4.54 -1.82
N MET A 8 -14.86 -4.74 -1.43
CA MET A 8 -13.99 -3.63 -1.01
C MET A 8 -13.38 -2.87 -2.20
N PHE A 9 -12.95 -3.58 -3.24
CA PHE A 9 -12.11 -3.02 -4.31
C PHE A 9 -12.74 -3.14 -5.71
N GLY A 10 -13.91 -3.75 -5.83
CA GLY A 10 -14.47 -4.12 -7.12
C GLY A 10 -13.65 -5.24 -7.80
N ARG A 11 -13.86 -5.41 -9.11
CA ARG A 11 -13.15 -6.36 -9.96
C ARG A 11 -11.85 -5.78 -10.52
N GLY A 12 -11.14 -5.02 -9.69
CA GLY A 12 -9.84 -4.44 -10.02
C GLY A 12 -8.66 -5.40 -9.81
N LEU A 13 -7.43 -4.87 -9.92
CA LEU A 13 -6.19 -5.65 -9.84
C LEU A 13 -6.05 -6.49 -8.57
N VAL A 14 -6.54 -5.99 -7.43
CA VAL A 14 -6.47 -6.68 -6.13
C VAL A 14 -7.39 -7.91 -6.09
N TRP A 15 -8.46 -7.91 -6.87
CA TRP A 15 -9.42 -9.02 -6.97
C TRP A 15 -9.05 -10.03 -8.07
N ALA A 16 -8.47 -9.55 -9.17
CA ALA A 16 -8.23 -10.35 -10.35
C ALA A 16 -7.21 -11.49 -10.11
N THR A 17 -7.45 -12.63 -10.77
CA THR A 17 -6.55 -13.80 -10.73
C THR A 17 -6.30 -14.35 -12.14
N GLY A 18 -5.21 -15.12 -12.32
CA GLY A 18 -4.93 -15.82 -13.58
C GLY A 18 -4.84 -14.91 -14.80
N GLU A 19 -5.54 -15.28 -15.87
CA GLU A 19 -5.57 -14.52 -17.14
C GLU A 19 -6.16 -13.12 -16.99
N ILE A 20 -7.19 -12.95 -16.15
CA ILE A 20 -7.82 -11.63 -15.90
C ILE A 20 -6.78 -10.70 -15.29
N HIS A 21 -6.06 -11.17 -14.27
CA HIS A 21 -4.99 -10.38 -13.65
C HIS A 21 -3.88 -10.06 -14.65
N ARG A 22 -3.44 -11.04 -15.47
CA ARG A 22 -2.40 -10.82 -16.47
C ARG A 22 -2.81 -9.72 -17.47
N ARG A 23 -4.05 -9.77 -17.96
CA ARG A 23 -4.62 -8.76 -18.86
C ARG A 23 -4.67 -7.39 -18.19
N GLN A 24 -5.34 -7.28 -17.04
CA GLN A 24 -5.49 -6.02 -16.32
C GLN A 24 -4.11 -5.42 -15.99
N ARG A 25 -3.17 -6.21 -15.47
CA ARG A 25 -1.80 -5.76 -15.16
C ARG A 25 -1.08 -5.27 -16.41
N GLY A 26 -1.20 -5.98 -17.53
CA GLY A 26 -0.60 -5.56 -18.80
C GLY A 26 -1.06 -4.17 -19.25
N ILE A 27 -2.35 -3.88 -19.11
CA ILE A 27 -2.96 -2.59 -19.50
C ILE A 27 -2.58 -1.48 -18.49
N MET A 28 -2.49 -1.81 -17.21
CA MET A 28 -2.21 -0.85 -16.14
C MET A 28 -0.72 -0.47 -16.04
N ASN A 29 0.19 -1.39 -16.37
CA ASN A 29 1.64 -1.22 -16.17
C ASN A 29 2.25 0.07 -16.77
N PRO A 30 1.89 0.53 -17.98
CA PRO A 30 2.47 1.76 -18.55
C PRO A 30 2.33 2.97 -17.64
N ALA A 31 1.18 3.11 -16.96
CA ALA A 31 0.90 4.21 -16.04
C ALA A 31 1.76 4.18 -14.77
N PHE A 32 2.36 3.02 -14.44
CA PHE A 32 3.23 2.80 -13.29
C PHE A 32 4.69 2.54 -13.67
N SER A 33 5.06 2.79 -14.93
CA SER A 33 6.44 2.62 -15.40
C SER A 33 7.37 3.67 -14.79
N ALA A 34 8.66 3.34 -14.61
CA ALA A 34 9.63 4.29 -14.06
C ALA A 34 9.70 5.63 -14.83
N PRO A 35 9.68 5.67 -16.18
CA PRO A 35 9.59 6.93 -16.91
C PRO A 35 8.34 7.74 -16.56
N GLN A 36 7.18 7.09 -16.45
CA GLN A 36 5.93 7.75 -16.08
C GLN A 36 5.99 8.29 -14.65
N MET A 37 6.49 7.52 -13.68
CA MET A 37 6.65 7.96 -12.28
C MET A 37 7.55 9.20 -12.17
N ARG A 38 8.59 9.30 -12.99
CA ARG A 38 9.47 10.49 -13.02
C ARG A 38 8.73 11.75 -13.46
N THR A 39 7.70 11.64 -14.30
CA THR A 39 6.88 12.80 -14.69
C THR A 39 6.03 13.37 -13.55
N PHE A 40 5.73 12.54 -12.54
CA PHE A 40 4.94 12.91 -11.36
C PHE A 40 5.77 13.53 -10.23
N LEU A 41 7.10 13.44 -10.33
CA LEU A 41 8.02 13.91 -9.30
C LEU A 41 7.83 15.38 -8.90
N PRO A 42 7.61 16.34 -9.82
CA PRO A 42 7.38 17.73 -9.43
C PRO A 42 6.16 17.91 -8.53
N MET A 43 5.08 17.16 -8.77
CA MET A 43 3.83 17.26 -7.99
C MET A 43 3.96 16.61 -6.62
N PHE A 44 4.68 15.48 -6.50
CA PHE A 44 5.03 14.91 -5.19
C PHE A 44 5.79 15.94 -4.32
N GLN A 45 6.71 16.69 -4.93
CA GLN A 45 7.47 17.73 -4.23
C GLN A 45 6.62 18.96 -3.87
N ASP A 46 5.64 19.33 -4.70
CA ASP A 46 4.68 20.39 -4.38
C ASP A 46 3.81 20.02 -3.18
N SER A 47 3.28 18.80 -3.16
CA SER A 47 2.50 18.27 -2.04
C SER A 47 3.32 18.17 -0.75
N ALA A 48 4.57 17.73 -0.83
CA ALA A 48 5.48 17.67 0.30
C ALA A 48 5.83 19.07 0.83
N SER A 49 6.07 20.04 -0.06
CA SER A 49 6.33 21.43 0.30
C SER A 49 5.11 22.08 0.96
N LYS A 50 3.91 21.83 0.43
CA LYS A 50 2.66 22.29 1.02
C LYS A 50 2.46 21.73 2.42
N LEU A 51 2.65 20.42 2.63
CA LEU A 51 2.60 19.81 3.96
C LEU A 51 3.62 20.47 4.91
N ALA A 52 4.86 20.67 4.46
CA ALA A 52 5.89 21.30 5.29
C ALA A 52 5.54 22.76 5.64
N GLN A 53 4.88 23.50 4.75
CA GLN A 53 4.38 24.84 5.02
C GLN A 53 3.27 24.83 6.07
N MET A 54 2.25 23.98 5.91
CA MET A 54 1.15 23.86 6.88
C MET A 54 1.66 23.52 8.28
N LEU A 55 2.63 22.61 8.39
CA LEU A 55 3.24 22.26 9.67
C LEU A 55 4.04 23.41 10.29
N LYS A 56 4.68 24.26 9.47
CA LYS A 56 5.36 25.47 9.98
C LYS A 56 4.36 26.48 10.51
N GLU A 57 3.22 26.64 9.83
CA GLU A 57 2.14 27.53 10.27
C GLU A 57 1.58 27.04 11.62
N GLU A 58 1.32 25.74 11.80
CA GLU A 58 0.92 25.19 13.12
C GLU A 58 1.97 25.45 14.22
N VAL A 59 3.26 25.40 13.89
CA VAL A 59 4.35 25.70 14.84
C VAL A 59 4.39 27.18 15.21
N ILE A 60 4.12 28.08 14.27
CA ILE A 60 4.09 29.53 14.50
C ILE A 60 2.87 29.93 15.36
N ASP A 61 1.73 29.30 15.10
CA ASP A 61 0.46 29.58 15.79
C ASP A 61 0.39 28.93 17.19
N ALA A 62 1.30 28.01 17.50
CA ALA A 62 1.35 27.35 18.80
C ALA A 62 1.68 28.34 19.94
N GLU A 63 1.01 28.18 21.08
CA GLU A 63 1.28 29.01 22.26
C GLU A 63 2.76 28.87 22.72
N PRO A 64 3.35 29.92 23.32
CA PRO A 64 4.74 29.90 23.82
C PRO A 64 5.00 28.88 24.94
N SER A 65 3.98 28.14 25.39
CA SER A 65 4.03 27.18 26.51
C SER A 65 4.93 25.97 26.25
N GLY A 66 5.52 25.85 25.06
CA GLY A 66 6.79 25.15 24.84
C GLY A 66 6.67 23.73 24.30
N GLN A 67 5.46 23.22 24.04
CA GLN A 67 5.25 21.90 23.43
C GLN A 67 4.05 21.90 22.47
N LEU A 68 4.30 21.61 21.20
CA LEU A 68 3.28 21.35 20.19
C LEU A 68 3.19 19.84 19.95
N VAL A 69 1.98 19.30 20.02
CA VAL A 69 1.69 17.90 19.67
C VAL A 69 0.95 17.89 18.34
N VAL A 70 1.56 17.26 17.33
CA VAL A 70 1.01 17.20 15.97
C VAL A 70 0.58 15.77 15.64
N ASP A 71 -0.66 15.62 15.15
CA ASP A 71 -1.16 14.36 14.60
C ASP A 71 -0.62 14.12 13.17
N MET A 72 0.56 13.50 13.10
CA MET A 72 1.21 13.21 11.81
C MET A 72 0.44 12.21 10.94
N ILE A 73 -0.31 11.25 11.52
CA ILE A 73 -1.06 10.29 10.70
C ILE A 73 -2.22 10.98 9.98
N GLY A 74 -2.89 11.93 10.63
CA GLY A 74 -3.91 12.77 10.02
C GLY A 74 -3.36 13.58 8.85
N TRP A 75 -2.24 14.27 9.06
CA TRP A 75 -1.57 15.05 8.02
C TRP A 75 -1.12 14.21 6.83
N LEU A 76 -0.41 13.10 7.07
CA LEU A 76 0.07 12.22 6.01
C LEU A 76 -1.07 11.54 5.23
N SER A 77 -2.17 11.21 5.90
CA SER A 77 -3.36 10.66 5.23
C SER A 77 -4.00 11.67 4.28
N ARG A 78 -4.04 12.96 4.66
CA ARG A 78 -4.52 14.06 3.80
C ARG A 78 -3.59 14.27 2.61
N THR A 79 -2.28 14.35 2.85
CA THR A 79 -1.28 14.55 1.79
C THR A 79 -1.32 13.44 0.75
N THR A 80 -1.31 12.18 1.19
CA THR A 80 -1.32 11.03 0.27
C THR A 80 -2.64 10.89 -0.49
N LEU A 81 -3.77 11.31 0.11
CA LEU A 81 -5.06 11.35 -0.56
C LEU A 81 -5.10 12.43 -1.65
N ASP A 82 -4.60 13.63 -1.36
CA ASP A 82 -4.50 14.71 -2.36
C ASP A 82 -3.58 14.30 -3.50
N ILE A 83 -2.42 13.70 -3.19
CA ILE A 83 -1.47 13.17 -4.17
C ILE A 83 -2.13 12.15 -5.11
N ILE A 84 -2.81 11.12 -4.58
CA ILE A 84 -3.43 10.10 -5.43
C ILE A 84 -4.64 10.67 -6.20
N GLY A 85 -5.32 11.67 -5.66
CA GLY A 85 -6.38 12.39 -6.37
C GLY A 85 -5.84 13.11 -7.60
N GLU A 86 -4.81 13.92 -7.40
CA GLU A 86 -4.27 14.78 -8.45
C GLU A 86 -3.47 13.96 -9.48
N LEU A 87 -2.56 13.09 -9.02
CA LEU A 87 -1.75 12.24 -9.91
C LEU A 87 -2.54 11.10 -10.53
N GLY A 88 -3.47 10.52 -9.77
CA GLY A 88 -4.26 9.40 -10.23
C GLY A 88 -5.30 9.83 -11.26
N PHE A 89 -5.95 10.98 -11.01
CA PHE A 89 -7.26 11.28 -11.58
C PHE A 89 -7.45 12.74 -11.98
N GLY A 90 -6.43 13.60 -11.84
CA GLY A 90 -6.59 15.05 -12.03
C GLY A 90 -7.59 15.69 -11.05
N PHE A 91 -7.84 15.04 -9.91
CA PHE A 91 -8.87 15.44 -8.97
C PHE A 91 -8.26 16.07 -7.70
N GLN A 92 -8.56 17.34 -7.46
CA GLN A 92 -8.14 18.02 -6.24
C GLN A 92 -9.15 17.79 -5.12
N PHE A 93 -8.76 16.99 -4.13
CA PHE A 93 -9.57 16.78 -2.93
C PHE A 93 -9.51 17.96 -1.95
N GLY A 94 -8.39 18.70 -1.94
CA GLY A 94 -8.16 19.81 -0.99
C GLY A 94 -8.17 19.36 0.48
N SER A 95 -7.77 18.12 0.75
CA SER A 95 -7.79 17.54 2.10
C SER A 95 -6.78 18.24 3.02
N LEU A 96 -5.69 18.77 2.45
CA LEU A 96 -4.73 19.63 3.14
C LEU A 96 -5.27 21.04 3.43
N ASP A 97 -6.22 21.53 2.64
CA ASP A 97 -6.83 22.87 2.81
C ASP A 97 -7.99 22.88 3.83
N GLY A 98 -8.10 21.84 4.64
CA GLY A 98 -9.13 21.72 5.67
C GLY A 98 -10.52 21.31 5.15
N LEU A 99 -10.68 21.01 3.85
CA LEU A 99 -11.95 20.50 3.32
C LEU A 99 -12.26 19.14 3.95
N GLU A 100 -13.43 19.01 4.59
CA GLU A 100 -13.90 17.71 5.08
C GLU A 100 -14.14 16.78 3.89
N ASN A 101 -13.27 15.77 3.74
CA ASN A 101 -13.41 14.79 2.68
C ASN A 101 -14.30 13.61 3.14
N PRO A 102 -15.41 13.30 2.42
CA PRO A 102 -16.27 12.15 2.71
C PRO A 102 -15.52 10.81 2.75
N LEU A 103 -14.40 10.68 2.00
CA LEU A 103 -13.57 9.47 1.97
C LEU A 103 -12.92 9.15 3.32
N ARG A 104 -12.50 10.18 4.08
CA ARG A 104 -11.81 9.99 5.37
C ARG A 104 -12.72 9.33 6.40
N LYS A 105 -13.92 9.90 6.60
CA LYS A 105 -14.93 9.38 7.55
C LYS A 105 -15.32 7.94 7.22
N GLN A 106 -15.35 7.57 5.94
CA GLN A 106 -15.67 6.19 5.55
C GLN A 106 -14.50 5.21 5.72
N ASN A 107 -13.25 5.60 5.42
CA ASN A 107 -12.08 4.73 5.53
C ASN A 107 -11.73 4.36 6.98
N GLU A 108 -11.79 5.32 7.91
CA GLU A 108 -11.55 5.06 9.35
C GLU A 108 -12.49 3.97 9.89
N SER A 109 -13.72 3.94 9.38
CA SER A 109 -14.76 3.01 9.81
C SER A 109 -14.57 1.56 9.31
N LEU A 110 -13.69 1.32 8.33
CA LEU A 110 -13.46 -0.01 7.73
C LEU A 110 -12.47 -0.87 8.52
N PHE A 111 -11.53 -0.24 9.22
CA PHE A 111 -10.43 -0.92 9.93
C PHE A 111 -10.51 -0.78 11.45
N ILE A 112 -11.25 0.20 11.97
CA ILE A 112 -11.39 0.41 13.41
C ILE A 112 -12.47 -0.53 13.95
N GLY A 113 -12.03 -1.48 14.77
CA GLY A 113 -12.91 -2.32 15.58
C GLY A 113 -12.27 -3.66 15.88
N THR A 114 -11.84 -3.86 17.13
CA THR A 114 -11.51 -5.19 17.64
C THR A 114 -12.76 -6.06 17.50
N PRO A 115 -12.76 -7.09 16.63
CA PRO A 115 -13.91 -7.97 16.54
C PRO A 115 -14.11 -8.62 17.92
N PRO A 116 -15.32 -8.60 18.48
CA PRO A 116 -15.57 -9.21 19.78
C PRO A 116 -15.19 -10.71 19.75
N ARG A 117 -14.73 -11.26 20.88
CA ARG A 117 -14.09 -12.59 20.95
C ARG A 117 -14.91 -13.71 20.30
N TYR A 118 -16.24 -13.66 20.39
CA TYR A 118 -17.13 -14.63 19.74
C TYR A 118 -17.00 -14.63 18.20
N ARG A 119 -16.68 -13.49 17.58
CA ARG A 119 -16.41 -13.41 16.13
C ARG A 119 -15.09 -14.03 15.73
N LEU A 120 -14.07 -13.99 16.59
CA LEU A 120 -12.82 -14.70 16.34
C LEU A 120 -13.07 -16.21 16.36
N ILE A 121 -13.81 -16.70 17.36
CA ILE A 121 -14.21 -18.11 17.46
C ILE A 121 -15.06 -18.53 16.24
N LEU A 122 -16.07 -17.73 15.87
CA LEU A 122 -16.87 -17.95 14.66
C LEU A 122 -16.00 -17.96 13.40
N LYS A 123 -15.02 -17.06 13.26
CA LYS A 123 -14.09 -17.01 12.12
C LYS A 123 -13.22 -18.27 12.05
N THR A 124 -12.78 -18.80 13.19
CA THR A 124 -12.02 -20.07 13.23
C THR A 124 -12.90 -21.26 12.88
N LEU A 125 -14.12 -21.33 13.43
CA LEU A 125 -15.12 -22.33 13.06
C LEU A 125 -15.55 -22.21 11.58
N TRP A 126 -15.43 -21.01 11.00
CA TRP A 126 -15.72 -20.70 9.61
C TRP A 126 -14.87 -21.46 8.60
N TYR A 127 -13.61 -21.76 8.93
CA TYR A 127 -12.73 -22.56 8.07
C TYR A 127 -13.18 -24.02 7.93
N TYR A 128 -14.09 -24.49 8.79
CA TYR A 128 -14.62 -25.85 8.80
C TYR A 128 -16.07 -25.94 8.27
N LEU A 129 -16.67 -24.81 7.87
CA LEU A 129 -18.03 -24.77 7.33
C LEU A 129 -18.04 -25.05 5.81
N PRO A 130 -18.99 -25.86 5.29
CA PRO A 130 -19.18 -26.07 3.85
C PRO A 130 -19.36 -24.75 3.08
N GLU A 131 -18.87 -24.69 1.82
CA GLU A 131 -18.94 -23.48 0.97
C GLU A 131 -20.35 -22.87 0.87
N LEU A 132 -21.38 -23.71 0.88
CA LEU A 132 -22.78 -23.28 0.83
C LEU A 132 -23.19 -22.39 2.03
N LEU A 133 -22.58 -22.61 3.19
CA LEU A 133 -22.81 -21.81 4.41
C LEU A 133 -21.88 -20.59 4.45
N LEU A 134 -20.81 -20.56 3.63
CA LEU A 134 -19.94 -19.39 3.52
C LEU A 134 -20.71 -18.17 2.99
N ASP A 135 -21.76 -18.37 2.17
CA ASP A 135 -22.60 -17.27 1.69
C ASP A 135 -23.48 -16.63 2.77
N LEU A 136 -23.66 -17.28 3.94
CA LEU A 136 -24.35 -16.68 5.09
C LEU A 136 -23.54 -15.54 5.74
N ILE A 137 -22.24 -15.36 5.45
CA ILE A 137 -21.51 -14.13 5.84
C ILE A 137 -22.10 -12.86 5.25
N TYR A 138 -22.85 -12.99 4.15
CA TYR A 138 -23.48 -11.87 3.45
C TYR A 138 -24.89 -11.57 3.97
N LEU A 139 -25.30 -12.23 5.07
CA LEU A 139 -26.44 -11.76 5.86
C LEU A 139 -26.23 -10.30 6.23
N PRO A 140 -27.30 -9.47 6.27
CA PRO A 140 -27.24 -8.02 6.38
C PRO A 140 -26.82 -7.54 7.77
N THR A 141 -25.63 -7.94 8.21
CA THR A 141 -24.95 -7.47 9.41
C THR A 141 -24.58 -5.99 9.26
N PRO A 142 -24.42 -5.24 10.36
CA PRO A 142 -24.01 -3.83 10.30
C PRO A 142 -22.73 -3.61 9.48
N ARG A 143 -21.74 -4.50 9.63
CA ARG A 143 -20.47 -4.47 8.87
C ARG A 143 -20.68 -4.70 7.36
N TYR A 144 -21.54 -5.64 6.98
CA TYR A 144 -21.86 -5.86 5.56
C TYR A 144 -22.60 -4.68 4.95
N ARG A 145 -23.56 -4.08 5.68
CA ARG A 145 -24.26 -2.86 5.24
C ARG A 145 -23.29 -1.68 5.09
N GLN A 146 -22.35 -1.53 6.01
CA GLN A 146 -21.32 -0.51 5.96
C GLN A 146 -20.39 -0.70 4.76
N LEU A 147 -19.88 -1.93 4.55
CA LEU A 147 -19.08 -2.25 3.37
C LEU A 147 -19.84 -1.95 2.08
N ARG A 148 -21.12 -2.36 1.96
CA ARG A 148 -21.94 -2.04 0.79
C ARG A 148 -22.14 -0.55 0.56
N ARG A 149 -22.34 0.24 1.62
CA ARG A 149 -22.43 1.71 1.53
C ARG A 149 -21.12 2.31 1.01
N TYR A 150 -20.01 1.82 1.53
CA TYR A 150 -18.68 2.20 1.06
C TYR A 150 -18.46 1.84 -0.41
N SER A 151 -18.75 0.59 -0.82
CA SER A 151 -18.64 0.16 -2.22
C SER A 151 -19.47 1.02 -3.15
N ALA A 152 -20.71 1.36 -2.76
CA ALA A 152 -21.60 2.20 -3.57
C ALA A 152 -21.05 3.64 -3.69
N PHE A 153 -20.58 4.20 -2.58
CA PHE A 153 -19.94 5.52 -2.57
C PHE A 153 -18.71 5.56 -3.49
N MET A 154 -17.79 4.59 -3.33
CA MET A 154 -16.58 4.50 -4.14
C MET A 154 -16.89 4.31 -5.62
N ARG A 155 -17.90 3.50 -5.96
CA ARG A 155 -18.33 3.29 -7.35
C ARG A 155 -18.83 4.59 -7.97
N ASN A 156 -19.74 5.30 -7.29
CA ASN A 156 -20.28 6.56 -7.80
C ASN A 156 -19.18 7.63 -7.94
N PHE A 157 -18.30 7.74 -6.94
CA PHE A 157 -17.17 8.66 -6.98
C PHE A 157 -16.22 8.35 -8.15
N SER A 158 -15.90 7.06 -8.33
CA SER A 158 -15.04 6.60 -9.41
C SER A 158 -15.67 6.83 -10.78
N GLN A 159 -16.99 6.63 -10.93
CA GLN A 159 -17.72 6.94 -12.16
C GLN A 159 -17.60 8.41 -12.54
N GLY A 160 -17.79 9.33 -11.58
CA GLY A 160 -17.64 10.77 -11.82
C GLY A 160 -16.23 11.14 -12.28
N ILE A 161 -15.20 10.46 -11.76
CA ILE A 161 -13.82 10.63 -12.25
C ILE A 161 -13.69 10.15 -13.70
N VAL A 162 -14.17 8.95 -14.03
CA VAL A 162 -14.09 8.42 -15.41
C VAL A 162 -14.73 9.38 -16.40
N GLU A 163 -15.96 9.81 -16.11
CA GLU A 163 -16.73 10.71 -16.97
C GLU A 163 -15.98 12.03 -17.21
N ARG A 164 -15.40 12.60 -16.13
CA ARG A 164 -14.60 13.83 -16.22
C ARG A 164 -13.35 13.63 -17.07
N SER A 165 -12.58 12.56 -16.83
CA SER A 165 -11.35 12.29 -17.58
C SER A 165 -11.61 12.03 -19.08
N ILE A 166 -12.76 11.43 -19.42
CA ILE A 166 -13.17 11.25 -20.83
C ILE A 166 -13.46 12.61 -21.49
N ILE A 167 -14.09 13.54 -20.76
CA ILE A 167 -14.44 14.88 -21.28
C ILE A 167 -13.21 15.78 -21.41
N GLU A 168 -12.37 15.82 -20.38
CA GLU A 168 -11.26 16.77 -20.31
C GLU A 168 -10.14 16.43 -21.31
N GLY A 169 -9.88 15.13 -21.55
CA GLY A 169 -8.98 14.65 -22.59
C GLY A 169 -7.50 15.05 -22.44
N ASP A 170 -6.59 14.09 -22.68
CA ASP A 170 -5.14 14.30 -22.80
C ASP A 170 -4.37 14.78 -21.54
N GLY A 171 -4.86 14.46 -20.35
CA GLY A 171 -4.11 14.65 -19.12
C GLY A 171 -2.83 13.80 -19.05
N LYS A 172 -1.93 14.16 -18.14
CA LYS A 172 -0.72 13.37 -17.82
C LYS A 172 -0.92 12.42 -16.64
N ASP A 173 -2.06 12.51 -15.96
CA ASP A 173 -2.43 11.66 -14.83
C ASP A 173 -2.58 10.19 -15.24
N VAL A 174 -2.60 9.31 -14.22
CA VAL A 174 -2.71 7.85 -14.42
C VAL A 174 -3.96 7.51 -15.23
N MET A 175 -5.11 8.11 -14.96
CA MET A 175 -6.36 7.81 -15.66
C MET A 175 -6.28 8.16 -17.15
N SER A 176 -5.71 9.31 -17.50
CA SER A 176 -5.48 9.69 -18.89
C SER A 176 -4.53 8.72 -19.61
N VAL A 177 -3.47 8.25 -18.93
CA VAL A 177 -2.59 7.21 -19.48
C VAL A 177 -3.33 5.89 -19.67
N LEU A 178 -4.20 5.52 -18.73
CA LEU A 178 -5.01 4.31 -18.81
C LEU A 178 -6.03 4.38 -19.93
N LEU A 179 -6.74 5.50 -20.09
CA LEU A 179 -7.67 5.70 -21.21
C LEU A 179 -6.97 5.55 -22.56
N ARG A 180 -5.75 6.11 -22.71
CA ARG A 180 -4.93 5.91 -23.92
C ARG A 180 -4.50 4.46 -24.10
N ALA A 181 -4.03 3.80 -23.03
CA ALA A 181 -3.65 2.38 -23.08
C ALA A 181 -4.87 1.47 -23.38
N ASN A 182 -6.07 1.92 -23.01
CA ASN A 182 -7.33 1.24 -23.22
C ASN A 182 -7.98 1.49 -24.59
N ALA A 183 -7.40 2.36 -25.43
CA ALA A 183 -7.93 2.72 -26.74
C ALA A 183 -7.69 1.64 -27.83
N SER A 184 -7.40 0.39 -27.44
CA SER A 184 -7.14 -0.70 -28.38
C SER A 184 -8.44 -1.26 -28.97
N GLU A 185 -8.44 -1.55 -30.27
CA GLU A 185 -9.56 -2.25 -30.91
C GLU A 185 -9.64 -3.75 -30.56
N ASP A 186 -8.59 -4.34 -29.95
CA ASP A 186 -8.61 -5.74 -29.48
C ASP A 186 -9.23 -5.81 -28.08
N PRO A 187 -10.42 -6.45 -27.89
CA PRO A 187 -11.06 -6.58 -26.58
C PRO A 187 -10.22 -7.33 -25.54
N ARG A 188 -9.19 -8.08 -25.97
CA ARG A 188 -8.24 -8.74 -25.06
C ARG A 188 -7.20 -7.78 -24.48
N ARG A 189 -7.14 -6.55 -24.97
CA ARG A 189 -6.24 -5.48 -24.54
C ARG A 189 -7.00 -4.28 -23.98
N THR A 190 -8.29 -4.45 -23.70
CA THR A 190 -9.11 -3.41 -23.07
C THR A 190 -9.74 -3.87 -21.74
N LEU A 191 -10.01 -2.89 -20.91
CA LEU A 191 -10.81 -2.90 -19.70
C LEU A 191 -12.22 -2.46 -20.08
N SER A 192 -13.22 -3.19 -19.59
CA SER A 192 -14.61 -2.73 -19.64
C SER A 192 -14.82 -1.50 -18.76
N ASP A 193 -15.92 -0.76 -18.99
CA ASP A 193 -16.26 0.42 -18.18
C ASP A 193 -16.34 0.10 -16.67
N ILE A 194 -16.88 -1.08 -16.33
CA ILE A 194 -16.94 -1.55 -14.95
C ILE A 194 -15.54 -1.79 -14.39
N GLU A 195 -14.66 -2.42 -15.17
CA GLU A 195 -13.27 -2.65 -14.75
C GLU A 195 -12.53 -1.33 -14.59
N MET A 196 -12.71 -0.34 -15.48
CA MET A 196 -12.12 1.00 -15.35
C MET A 196 -12.51 1.67 -14.03
N VAL A 197 -13.82 1.70 -13.73
CA VAL A 197 -14.35 2.26 -12.47
C VAL A 197 -13.77 1.51 -11.26
N ASP A 198 -13.70 0.18 -11.33
CA ASP A 198 -13.19 -0.64 -10.23
C ASP A 198 -11.66 -0.47 -10.04
N GLN A 199 -10.89 -0.16 -11.09
CA GLN A 199 -9.47 0.18 -10.94
C GLN A 199 -9.27 1.50 -10.19
N ILE A 200 -10.10 2.52 -10.43
CA ILE A 200 -10.02 3.80 -9.71
C ILE A 200 -10.25 3.57 -8.22
N ALA A 201 -11.29 2.81 -7.86
CA ALA A 201 -11.56 2.45 -6.46
C ALA A 201 -10.37 1.70 -5.84
N THR A 202 -9.79 0.76 -6.59
CA THR A 202 -8.60 0.00 -6.17
C THR A 202 -7.41 0.93 -5.91
N LEU A 203 -7.08 1.83 -6.83
CA LEU A 203 -5.92 2.73 -6.74
C LEU A 203 -6.08 3.78 -5.63
N LEU A 204 -7.26 4.41 -5.52
CA LEU A 204 -7.58 5.36 -4.45
C LEU A 204 -7.37 4.72 -3.08
N PHE A 205 -7.96 3.54 -2.86
CA PHE A 205 -7.87 2.90 -1.56
C PHE A 205 -6.45 2.39 -1.28
N ALA A 206 -5.88 1.61 -2.20
CA ALA A 206 -4.62 0.92 -1.95
C ALA A 206 -3.43 1.89 -1.88
N GLY A 207 -3.47 3.01 -2.62
CA GLY A 207 -2.35 3.93 -2.77
C GLY A 207 -2.15 4.93 -1.62
N HIS A 208 -3.23 5.45 -1.02
CA HIS A 208 -3.10 6.52 -0.02
C HIS A 208 -2.80 5.99 1.40
N ASP A 209 -3.67 5.14 1.95
CA ASP A 209 -3.66 4.75 3.35
C ASP A 209 -2.41 3.92 3.72
N THR A 210 -1.95 3.07 2.79
CA THR A 210 -0.72 2.29 2.98
C THR A 210 0.52 3.18 3.01
N THR A 211 0.60 4.16 2.11
CA THR A 211 1.70 5.12 2.05
C THR A 211 1.71 6.03 3.28
N ALA A 212 0.55 6.56 3.70
CA ALA A 212 0.43 7.40 4.88
C ALA A 212 0.91 6.70 6.15
N LYS A 213 0.48 5.45 6.36
CA LYS A 213 0.90 4.63 7.51
C LYS A 213 2.38 4.26 7.44
N SER A 214 2.90 3.99 6.24
CA SER A 214 4.34 3.74 6.06
C SER A 214 5.18 4.96 6.44
N LEU A 215 4.77 6.16 5.99
CA LEU A 215 5.42 7.43 6.36
C LEU A 215 5.27 7.75 7.85
N THR A 216 4.14 7.36 8.47
CA THR A 216 3.94 7.51 9.91
C THR A 216 4.96 6.68 10.69
N TRP A 217 5.15 5.40 10.32
CA TRP A 217 6.18 4.56 10.92
C TRP A 217 7.60 5.07 10.65
N TYR A 218 7.85 5.61 9.46
CA TYR A 218 9.13 6.22 9.12
C TYR A 218 9.44 7.39 10.07
N LEU A 219 8.49 8.32 10.25
CA LEU A 219 8.64 9.45 11.16
C LEU A 219 8.82 8.99 12.61
N TYR A 220 8.06 7.97 13.03
CA TYR A 220 8.19 7.39 14.37
C TYR A 220 9.60 6.82 14.61
N GLU A 221 10.14 6.05 13.66
CA GLU A 221 11.45 5.43 13.81
C GLU A 221 12.58 6.46 13.80
N ILE A 222 12.57 7.44 12.89
CA ILE A 222 13.61 8.47 12.90
C ILE A 222 13.50 9.38 14.14
N ALA A 223 12.29 9.62 14.67
CA ALA A 223 12.13 10.38 15.92
C ALA A 223 12.68 9.63 17.14
N ARG A 224 12.63 8.29 17.12
CA ARG A 224 13.22 7.44 18.16
C ARG A 224 14.71 7.18 17.99
N ASN A 225 15.26 7.44 16.80
CA ASN A 225 16.67 7.20 16.47
C ASN A 225 17.32 8.52 15.97
N PRO A 226 17.72 9.44 16.88
CA PRO A 226 18.23 10.76 16.50
C PRO A 226 19.46 10.72 15.58
N GLU A 227 20.34 9.73 15.74
CA GLU A 227 21.50 9.53 14.85
C GLU A 227 21.06 9.26 13.41
N CYS A 228 20.04 8.40 13.23
CA CYS A 228 19.46 8.13 11.93
C CYS A 228 18.82 9.39 11.34
N GLN A 229 18.06 10.15 12.15
CA GLN A 229 17.47 11.41 11.71
C GLN A 229 18.53 12.40 11.23
N GLU A 230 19.63 12.54 11.96
CA GLU A 230 20.69 13.48 11.61
C GLU A 230 21.44 13.05 10.34
N ARG A 231 21.70 11.76 10.16
CA ARG A 231 22.30 11.24 8.93
C ARG A 231 21.43 11.45 7.69
N VAL A 232 20.11 11.22 7.81
CA VAL A 232 19.15 11.55 6.74
C VAL A 232 19.18 13.06 6.44
N ARG A 233 19.17 13.90 7.47
CA ARG A 233 19.22 15.37 7.30
C ARG A 233 20.53 15.81 6.63
N ALA A 234 21.66 15.26 7.03
CA ALA A 234 22.97 15.55 6.45
C ALA A 234 23.05 15.15 4.97
N GLU A 235 22.50 13.98 4.60
CA GLU A 235 22.42 13.52 3.21
C GLU A 235 21.59 14.48 2.33
N ILE A 236 20.42 14.90 2.82
CA ILE A 236 19.56 15.88 2.13
C ILE A 236 20.26 17.25 2.02
N ALA A 237 20.91 17.71 3.08
CA ALA A 237 21.62 18.98 3.11
C ALA A 237 22.81 18.99 2.13
N ALA A 238 23.57 17.90 2.04
CA ALA A 238 24.68 17.78 1.10
C ALA A 238 24.23 17.88 -0.37
N ILE A 239 23.10 17.24 -0.72
CA ILE A 239 22.52 17.34 -2.07
C ILE A 239 22.09 18.78 -2.37
N ARG A 240 21.41 19.44 -1.43
CA ARG A 240 20.94 20.82 -1.60
C ARG A 240 22.06 21.85 -1.62
N ALA A 241 23.15 21.65 -0.88
CA ALA A 241 24.32 22.53 -0.91
C ALA A 241 25.00 22.54 -2.29
N ASN A 242 24.98 21.39 -2.98
CA ASN A 242 25.60 21.23 -4.29
C ASN A 242 24.70 21.69 -5.45
N LYS A 243 23.44 22.06 -5.19
CA LYS A 243 22.48 22.46 -6.22
C LYS A 243 21.56 23.60 -5.77
N TRP A 244 21.65 24.73 -6.46
CA TRP A 244 20.70 25.85 -6.33
C TRP A 244 19.42 25.60 -7.12
N VAL A 245 18.75 24.47 -6.87
CA VAL A 245 17.45 24.12 -7.49
C VAL A 245 16.40 23.94 -6.42
N GLU A 246 15.21 24.47 -6.68
CA GLU A 246 14.06 24.34 -5.78
C GLU A 246 13.62 22.88 -5.65
N LYS A 247 13.50 22.18 -6.78
CA LYS A 247 13.07 20.79 -6.91
C LYS A 247 14.22 19.84 -7.24
N LEU A 248 14.28 18.73 -6.52
CA LEU A 248 15.23 17.64 -6.74
C LEU A 248 14.81 16.78 -7.94
N SER A 249 15.79 16.29 -8.70
CA SER A 249 15.55 15.33 -9.78
C SER A 249 15.37 13.90 -9.26
N ALA A 250 14.90 12.98 -10.11
CA ALA A 250 14.78 11.58 -9.74
C ALA A 250 16.14 10.97 -9.37
N THR A 251 17.19 11.33 -10.12
CA THR A 251 18.57 10.90 -9.83
C THR A 251 19.05 11.41 -8.48
N ASP A 252 18.64 12.61 -8.07
CA ASP A 252 19.00 13.15 -6.75
C ASP A 252 18.39 12.30 -5.63
N LEU A 253 17.10 11.98 -5.74
CA LEU A 253 16.44 11.11 -4.77
C LEU A 253 16.99 9.67 -4.78
N GLU A 254 17.29 9.14 -5.97
CA GLU A 254 17.90 7.82 -6.13
C GLU A 254 19.32 7.76 -5.51
N SER A 255 20.02 8.89 -5.41
CA SER A 255 21.35 8.98 -4.80
C SER A 255 21.34 9.11 -3.26
N MET A 256 20.17 9.31 -2.64
CA MET A 256 20.00 9.35 -1.19
C MET A 256 20.01 7.93 -0.59
N ALA A 257 21.15 7.24 -0.68
CA ALA A 257 21.30 5.85 -0.31
C ALA A 257 20.84 5.57 1.13
N TYR A 258 21.19 6.44 2.09
CA TYR A 258 20.84 6.24 3.49
C TYR A 258 19.34 6.50 3.75
N THR A 259 18.76 7.53 3.13
CA THR A 259 17.32 7.78 3.18
C THR A 259 16.52 6.61 2.61
N LEU A 260 16.94 6.08 1.45
CA LEU A 260 16.33 4.90 0.83
C LEU A 260 16.47 3.66 1.71
N ALA A 261 17.62 3.48 2.35
CA ALA A 261 17.85 2.39 3.31
C ALA A 261 16.93 2.52 4.54
N THR A 262 16.73 3.74 5.04
CA THR A 262 15.83 4.04 6.18
C THR A 262 14.36 3.75 5.84
N ILE A 263 13.93 4.08 4.62
CA ILE A 263 12.59 3.73 4.11
C ILE A 263 12.43 2.20 4.06
N LYS A 264 13.41 1.49 3.49
CA LYS A 264 13.37 0.02 3.40
C LYS A 264 13.34 -0.64 4.78
N GLU A 265 14.12 -0.15 5.73
CA GLU A 265 14.14 -0.66 7.10
C GLU A 265 12.81 -0.41 7.83
N THR A 266 12.17 0.74 7.57
CA THR A 266 10.82 1.02 8.05
C THR A 266 9.83 -0.01 7.50
N LEU A 267 9.85 -0.29 6.20
CA LEU A 267 8.96 -1.27 5.56
C LEU A 267 9.25 -2.71 6.00
N ARG A 268 10.51 -3.01 6.39
CA ARG A 268 10.89 -4.31 6.95
C ARG A 268 10.24 -4.50 8.31
N LEU A 269 10.45 -3.56 9.23
CA LEU A 269 9.98 -3.69 10.61
C LEU A 269 8.46 -3.48 10.75
N HIS A 270 7.89 -2.61 9.92
CA HIS A 270 6.49 -2.19 9.99
C HIS A 270 5.75 -2.34 8.65
N PRO A 271 5.66 -3.56 8.08
CA PRO A 271 4.95 -3.78 6.83
C PRO A 271 3.45 -3.56 7.05
N ILE A 272 2.85 -2.59 6.34
CA ILE A 272 1.41 -2.31 6.44
C ILE A 272 0.58 -3.53 6.02
N VAL A 273 1.04 -4.25 4.99
CA VAL A 273 0.52 -5.55 4.60
C VAL A 273 1.41 -6.62 5.23
N ASN A 274 1.04 -7.07 6.43
CA ASN A 274 1.83 -7.99 7.24
C ASN A 274 1.62 -9.48 6.93
N VAL A 275 0.59 -9.82 6.15
CA VAL A 275 0.28 -11.18 5.67
C VAL A 275 -0.10 -11.12 4.20
N MET A 276 0.46 -12.02 3.39
CA MET A 276 0.05 -12.24 2.01
C MET A 276 -0.59 -13.62 1.85
N HIS A 277 -1.60 -13.73 1.01
CA HIS A 277 -2.30 -14.99 0.77
C HIS A 277 -1.88 -15.59 -0.58
N LYS A 278 -1.65 -16.90 -0.60
CA LYS A 278 -1.46 -17.71 -1.82
C LYS A 278 -2.43 -18.86 -1.81
N GLU A 279 -2.78 -19.37 -2.99
CA GLU A 279 -3.59 -20.57 -3.15
C GLU A 279 -2.85 -21.55 -4.06
N ALA A 280 -2.77 -22.82 -3.64
CA ALA A 280 -2.20 -23.88 -4.45
C ALA A 280 -3.09 -24.15 -5.67
N THR A 281 -2.58 -23.90 -6.88
CA THR A 281 -3.35 -24.08 -8.12
C THR A 281 -3.47 -25.55 -8.55
N ARG A 282 -2.62 -26.41 -7.98
CA ARG A 282 -2.56 -27.86 -8.15
C ARG A 282 -2.02 -28.48 -6.87
N ASP A 283 -2.12 -29.80 -6.76
CA ASP A 283 -1.39 -30.54 -5.72
C ASP A 283 0.11 -30.30 -5.92
N ASP A 284 0.80 -29.97 -4.83
CA ASP A 284 2.21 -29.60 -4.85
C ASP A 284 2.88 -29.94 -3.50
N VAL A 285 4.20 -29.80 -3.43
CA VAL A 285 4.99 -30.03 -2.21
C VAL A 285 5.85 -28.81 -1.94
N ILE A 286 5.60 -28.13 -0.82
CA ILE A 286 6.36 -26.94 -0.41
C ILE A 286 7.61 -27.40 0.34
N PRO A 287 8.84 -27.11 -0.17
CA PRO A 287 10.05 -27.40 0.56
C PRO A 287 10.21 -26.46 1.76
N LEU A 288 10.75 -26.98 2.87
CA LEU A 288 11.09 -26.20 4.04
C LEU A 288 12.56 -25.80 4.00
N SER A 289 12.87 -24.57 4.41
CA SER A 289 14.26 -24.09 4.55
C SER A 289 15.01 -24.82 5.65
N SER A 290 14.30 -25.34 6.65
CA SER A 290 14.85 -26.15 7.72
C SER A 290 13.86 -27.25 8.09
N PRO A 291 14.31 -28.49 8.36
CA PRO A 291 13.43 -29.58 8.80
C PRO A 291 12.68 -29.22 10.08
N ILE A 292 11.42 -29.64 10.17
CA ILE A 292 10.59 -29.50 11.37
C ILE A 292 10.29 -30.87 11.97
N VAL A 293 10.11 -30.94 13.28
CA VAL A 293 9.69 -32.16 13.98
C VAL A 293 8.18 -32.13 14.17
N THR A 294 7.48 -33.13 13.66
CA THR A 294 6.03 -33.26 13.81
C THR A 294 5.64 -33.73 15.22
N LYS A 295 4.35 -33.69 15.54
CA LYS A 295 3.84 -34.21 16.83
C LYS A 295 4.11 -35.71 17.04
N SER A 296 4.31 -36.48 15.97
CA SER A 296 4.69 -37.89 16.06
C SER A 296 6.20 -38.10 16.25
N GLY A 297 7.00 -37.04 16.24
CA GLY A 297 8.46 -37.11 16.37
C GLY A 297 9.20 -37.29 15.04
N GLU A 298 8.49 -37.31 13.91
CA GLU A 298 9.10 -37.44 12.58
C GLU A 298 9.70 -36.10 12.13
N GLN A 299 10.92 -36.14 11.59
CA GLN A 299 11.52 -35.00 10.93
C GLN A 299 11.03 -34.90 9.49
N VAL A 300 10.47 -33.75 9.12
CA VAL A 300 9.91 -33.50 7.81
C VAL A 300 10.55 -32.26 7.22
N SER A 301 10.99 -32.34 5.96
CA SER A 301 11.64 -31.25 5.21
C SER A 301 10.74 -30.63 4.14
N SER A 302 9.50 -31.09 4.00
CA SER A 302 8.54 -30.56 3.04
C SER A 302 7.08 -30.77 3.46
N ILE A 303 6.19 -29.91 3.00
CA ILE A 303 4.76 -29.97 3.34
C ILE A 303 3.96 -30.22 2.05
N PRO A 304 3.28 -31.37 1.90
CA PRO A 304 2.36 -31.57 0.78
C PRO A 304 1.14 -30.66 0.93
N VAL A 305 0.77 -29.99 -0.16
CA VAL A 305 -0.42 -29.13 -0.24
C VAL A 305 -1.30 -29.62 -1.37
N ARG A 306 -2.61 -29.67 -1.13
CA ARG A 306 -3.60 -30.00 -2.17
C ARG A 306 -4.02 -28.75 -2.93
N LYS A 307 -4.48 -28.90 -4.17
CA LYS A 307 -5.15 -27.84 -4.91
C LYS A 307 -6.23 -27.17 -4.05
N GLY A 308 -6.27 -25.83 -4.06
CA GLY A 308 -7.18 -25.02 -3.25
C GLY A 308 -6.68 -24.73 -1.83
N THR A 309 -5.54 -25.31 -1.41
CA THR A 309 -4.95 -25.00 -0.10
C THR A 309 -4.51 -23.54 -0.07
N LEU A 310 -5.03 -22.77 0.87
CA LEU A 310 -4.58 -21.41 1.16
C LEU A 310 -3.30 -21.46 2.01
N VAL A 311 -2.31 -20.68 1.62
CA VAL A 311 -1.02 -20.54 2.30
C VAL A 311 -0.82 -19.07 2.66
N ASP A 312 -0.72 -18.81 3.96
CA ASP A 312 -0.50 -17.47 4.49
C ASP A 312 1.00 -17.22 4.69
N LEU A 313 1.52 -16.20 4.00
CA LEU A 313 2.89 -15.73 4.11
C LEU A 313 2.95 -14.61 5.14
N ALA A 314 3.39 -14.92 6.36
CA ALA A 314 3.50 -13.98 7.46
C ALA A 314 4.71 -13.04 7.28
N VAL A 315 4.58 -12.05 6.40
CA VAL A 315 5.64 -11.06 6.07
C VAL A 315 6.18 -10.39 7.32
N GLY A 316 5.30 -9.96 8.26
CA GLY A 316 5.74 -9.30 9.49
C GLY A 316 6.59 -10.18 10.40
N VAL A 317 6.37 -11.50 10.37
CA VAL A 317 7.18 -12.47 11.13
C VAL A 317 8.47 -12.75 10.39
N TYR A 318 8.39 -13.06 9.09
CA TYR A 318 9.55 -13.33 8.24
C TYR A 318 10.57 -12.19 8.30
N ASN A 319 10.09 -10.94 8.25
CA ASN A 319 10.94 -9.76 8.32
C ASN A 319 11.67 -9.60 9.66
N ARG A 320 11.36 -10.38 10.69
CA ARG A 320 11.95 -10.31 12.05
C ARG A 320 12.59 -11.63 12.49
N LEU A 321 12.69 -12.63 11.61
CA LEU A 321 13.35 -13.90 11.90
C LEU A 321 14.86 -13.69 12.08
N PRO A 322 15.43 -14.01 13.25
CA PRO A 322 16.88 -13.86 13.48
C PRO A 322 17.73 -14.72 12.55
N GLU A 323 17.20 -15.85 12.08
CA GLU A 323 17.87 -16.75 11.14
C GLU A 323 18.08 -16.11 9.76
N ILE A 324 17.25 -15.11 9.42
CA ILE A 324 17.31 -14.39 8.14
C ILE A 324 17.97 -13.02 8.31
N TRP A 325 17.65 -12.31 9.40
CA TRP A 325 18.00 -10.91 9.59
C TRP A 325 19.08 -10.67 10.65
N GLY A 326 19.58 -11.73 11.29
CA GLY A 326 20.58 -11.67 12.35
C GLY A 326 19.99 -11.51 13.75
N ALA A 327 20.81 -11.62 14.79
CA ALA A 327 20.38 -11.49 16.19
C ALA A 327 19.69 -10.15 16.48
N ASP A 328 20.02 -9.11 15.72
CA ASP A 328 19.49 -7.76 15.78
C ASP A 328 18.23 -7.56 14.90
N ALA A 329 17.56 -8.64 14.46
CA ALA A 329 16.39 -8.60 13.57
C ALA A 329 15.23 -7.69 14.05
N ASN A 330 15.11 -7.43 15.35
CA ASN A 330 14.07 -6.55 15.89
C ASN A 330 14.51 -5.08 16.05
N GLU A 331 15.77 -4.78 15.78
CA GLU A 331 16.34 -3.44 15.86
C GLU A 331 16.16 -2.68 14.55
N PHE A 332 15.90 -1.37 14.64
CA PHE A 332 15.83 -0.48 13.50
C PHE A 332 17.24 -0.07 13.08
N LYS A 333 17.74 -0.69 12.01
CA LYS A 333 19.11 -0.53 11.53
C LYS A 333 19.16 -0.34 10.00
N PRO A 334 19.04 0.91 9.51
CA PRO A 334 19.06 1.21 8.08
C PRO A 334 20.28 0.64 7.34
N GLU A 335 21.44 0.53 8.01
CA GLU A 335 22.69 0.01 7.44
C GLU A 335 22.54 -1.36 6.78
N ARG A 336 21.57 -2.17 7.24
CA ARG A 336 21.24 -3.47 6.61
C ARG A 336 21.03 -3.36 5.11
N PHE A 337 20.46 -2.24 4.65
CA PHE A 337 20.10 -2.02 3.25
C PHE A 337 21.17 -1.27 2.44
N LEU A 338 22.28 -0.88 3.05
CA LEU A 338 23.43 -0.32 2.34
C LEU A 338 24.29 -1.43 1.73
N ASP A 339 24.53 -2.51 2.48
CA ASP A 339 25.43 -3.60 2.11
C ASP A 339 24.70 -4.91 1.81
N ILE A 340 23.42 -4.83 1.40
CA ILE A 340 22.58 -6.02 1.32
C ILE A 340 22.97 -6.94 0.15
N ASP A 341 23.33 -8.17 0.47
CA ASP A 341 23.47 -9.23 -0.52
C ASP A 341 22.08 -9.76 -0.90
N LYS A 342 21.58 -9.29 -2.04
CA LYS A 342 20.26 -9.68 -2.57
C LYS A 342 20.14 -11.17 -2.88
N SER A 343 21.25 -11.91 -2.99
CA SER A 343 21.22 -13.34 -3.35
C SER A 343 20.65 -14.24 -2.25
N ASN A 344 20.70 -13.80 -0.99
CA ASN A 344 20.28 -14.58 0.18
C ASN A 344 18.87 -14.28 0.67
N HIS A 345 18.12 -13.39 0.01
CA HIS A 345 16.78 -13.00 0.43
C HIS A 345 15.70 -13.56 -0.49
N SER A 346 14.62 -14.09 0.11
CA SER A 346 13.44 -14.50 -0.66
C SER A 346 12.71 -13.28 -1.24
N ASN A 347 12.00 -13.47 -2.37
CA ASN A 347 11.16 -12.45 -3.02
C ASN A 347 9.87 -12.15 -2.24
N ILE A 348 9.93 -12.13 -0.90
CA ILE A 348 8.80 -11.90 0.01
C ILE A 348 9.11 -10.64 0.82
N GLY A 349 8.09 -9.80 1.04
CA GLY A 349 8.21 -8.57 1.84
C GLY A 349 8.88 -7.44 1.05
N VAL A 350 9.85 -6.75 1.68
CA VAL A 350 10.48 -5.54 1.13
C VAL A 350 11.17 -5.79 -0.23
N PHE A 351 11.60 -7.03 -0.51
CA PHE A 351 12.20 -7.43 -1.78
C PHE A 351 11.21 -8.00 -2.79
N GLY A 352 9.95 -8.25 -2.42
CA GLY A 352 8.97 -8.87 -3.33
C GLY A 352 8.60 -8.02 -4.53
N ASN A 353 9.02 -6.74 -4.56
CA ASN A 353 8.77 -5.78 -5.64
C ASN A 353 10.04 -4.97 -6.04
N LEU A 354 11.24 -5.38 -5.62
CA LEU A 354 12.51 -4.71 -5.96
C LEU A 354 13.30 -5.42 -7.07
#